data_AF-A0A2Z4USF7-F1
#
_entry.id   AF-A0A2Z4USF7-F1
#
_cell.length_a   1.000
_cell.length_b   1.000
_cell.length_c   1.000
_cell.angle_alpha   90.00
_cell.angle_beta   90.00
_cell.angle_gamma   90.00
#
_symmetry.space_group_name_H-M   'P 1'
#
loop_
_entity.id
_entity.type
_entity.pdbx_description
1 polymer ?
#
loop_
_entity_poly.entity_id
_entity_poly.type
_entity_poly.pdbx_seq_one_letter_code
_entity_poly.pdbx_strand_id
1 'polypeptide(L)' 'MTVALTAGLPERPRNPAGLVAYRLTHQLPPVAEPIPREFTHARPHPIQTCDTCDKTFRAPRPDDDCPWCVARAAA' A
#
# COMPACT_ATOMS: atom_id res chain seq x y z
N MET A 1 -3.81 -5.92 9.04
CA MET A 1 -5.26 -6.19 9.13
C MET A 1 -5.63 -7.18 10.25
N THR A 2 -4.80 -7.35 11.28
CA THR A 2 -5.07 -8.29 12.40
C THR A 2 -5.68 -7.61 13.63
N VAL A 3 -5.51 -6.29 13.77
CA VAL A 3 -6.03 -5.49 14.90
C VAL A 3 -7.54 -5.67 15.10
N ALA A 4 -8.34 -5.75 14.04
CA ALA A 4 -9.79 -5.95 14.16
C ALA A 4 -10.15 -7.28 14.87
N LEU A 5 -9.33 -8.32 14.68
CA LEU A 5 -9.58 -9.64 15.26
C LEU A 5 -9.01 -9.76 16.68
N THR A 6 -7.89 -9.08 16.95
CA THR A 6 -7.13 -9.24 18.19
C THR A 6 -7.28 -8.08 19.19
N ALA A 7 -7.96 -7.00 18.82
CA ALA A 7 -8.25 -5.90 19.74
C ALA A 7 -9.27 -6.32 20.81
N GLY A 8 -9.09 -5.81 22.03
CA GLY A 8 -9.99 -6.06 23.16
C GLY A 8 -10.15 -7.54 23.50
N LEU A 9 -9.10 -8.35 23.30
CA LEU A 9 -9.11 -9.73 23.74
C LEU A 9 -8.95 -9.80 25.27
N PRO A 10 -9.66 -10.72 25.95
CA PRO A 10 -9.33 -11.04 27.32
C PRO A 10 -7.91 -11.62 27.38
N GLU A 11 -7.21 -11.38 28.49
CA GLU A 11 -5.80 -11.72 28.64
C GLU A 11 -5.52 -13.23 28.52
N ARG A 12 -6.48 -14.07 28.95
CA ARG A 12 -6.46 -15.53 28.75
C ARG A 12 -7.83 -16.06 28.32
N PRO A 13 -8.11 -16.12 27.01
CA PRO A 13 -9.35 -16.70 26.53
C PRO A 13 -9.35 -18.22 26.76
N ARG A 14 -10.43 -18.73 27.36
CA ARG A 14 -10.61 -20.18 27.61
C ARG A 14 -10.70 -21.00 26.31
N ASN A 15 -11.19 -20.40 25.23
CA ASN A 15 -11.23 -21.00 23.90
C ASN A 15 -10.91 -19.92 22.84
N PRO A 16 -9.63 -19.75 22.47
CA PRO A 16 -9.20 -18.72 21.53
C PRO A 16 -9.83 -18.91 20.14
N ALA A 17 -9.86 -20.14 19.64
CA ALA A 17 -10.38 -20.45 18.32
C ALA A 17 -11.88 -20.18 18.21
N GLY A 18 -12.66 -20.57 19.23
CA GLY A 18 -14.09 -20.30 19.29
C GLY A 18 -14.42 -18.80 19.34
N LEU A 19 -13.60 -18.03 20.05
CA LEU A 19 -13.77 -16.58 20.12
C LEU A 19 -13.48 -15.90 18.77
N VAL A 20 -12.43 -16.32 18.06
CA VAL A 20 -12.16 -15.84 16.71
C VAL A 20 -13.28 -16.23 15.75
N ALA A 21 -13.76 -17.48 15.80
CA ALA A 21 -14.88 -17.93 14.99
C ALA A 21 -16.15 -17.11 15.24
N TYR A 22 -16.49 -16.84 16.51
CA TYR A 22 -17.64 -16.01 16.85
C TYR A 22 -17.53 -14.60 16.25
N ARG A 23 -16.37 -13.95 16.37
CA ARG A 23 -16.14 -12.60 15.82
C ARG A 23 -16.22 -12.58 14.29
N LEU A 24 -15.65 -13.58 13.64
CA LEU A 24 -15.72 -13.74 12.19
C LEU A 24 -17.15 -14.01 11.68
N THR A 25 -18.05 -14.54 12.50
CA THR A 25 -19.43 -14.81 12.06
C THR A 25 -20.38 -13.68 12.44
N HIS A 26 -20.22 -13.07 13.62
CA HIS A 26 -21.22 -12.18 14.22
C HIS A 26 -20.78 -10.72 14.31
N GLN A 27 -19.48 -10.43 14.19
CA GLN A 27 -18.92 -9.08 14.35
C GLN A 27 -18.16 -8.62 13.11
N LEU A 28 -18.35 -9.30 11.98
CA LEU A 28 -17.89 -8.73 10.72
C LEU A 28 -18.65 -7.43 10.46
N PRO A 29 -17.96 -6.35 10.09
CA PRO A 29 -18.64 -5.21 9.50
C PRO A 29 -19.44 -5.70 8.28
N PRO A 30 -20.59 -5.06 7.97
CA PRO A 30 -21.33 -5.39 6.77
C PRO A 30 -20.38 -5.36 5.57
N VAL A 31 -20.56 -6.32 4.65
CA VAL A 31 -19.73 -6.40 3.44
C VAL A 31 -19.82 -5.05 2.75
N ALA A 32 -18.68 -4.36 2.68
CA ALA A 32 -18.62 -3.09 1.97
C ALA A 32 -19.06 -3.33 0.54
N GLU A 33 -19.87 -2.42 0.00
CA GLU A 33 -20.24 -2.48 -1.41
C GLU A 33 -18.97 -2.60 -2.24
N PRO A 34 -18.92 -3.52 -3.22
CA PRO A 34 -17.74 -3.66 -4.04
C PRO A 34 -17.51 -2.33 -4.75
N ILE A 35 -16.48 -1.61 -4.29
CA ILE A 35 -16.00 -0.43 -5.00
C ILE A 35 -15.63 -0.94 -6.40
N PRO A 36 -16.27 -0.42 -7.47
CA PRO A 36 -15.85 -0.75 -8.82
C PRO A 36 -14.35 -0.52 -8.86
N ARG A 37 -13.58 -1.58 -9.14
CA ARG A 37 -12.16 -1.43 -9.42
C ARG A 37 -12.09 -0.73 -10.77
N GLU A 38 -12.27 0.58 -10.77
CA GLU A 38 -11.68 1.43 -11.76
C GLU A 38 -10.18 1.18 -11.60
N PHE A 39 -9.63 0.26 -12.39
CA PHE A 39 -8.20 0.04 -12.46
C PHE A 39 -7.59 1.27 -13.13
N THR A 40 -7.56 2.39 -12.42
CA THR A 40 -6.77 3.57 -12.73
C THR A 40 -5.54 3.59 -11.84
N HIS A 41 -5.03 2.42 -11.43
CA HIS A 41 -3.62 2.33 -11.08
C HIS A 41 -2.86 2.49 -12.40
N ALA A 42 -2.65 3.75 -12.81
CA ALA A 42 -1.74 4.08 -13.89
C ALA A 42 -0.45 3.30 -13.63
N ARG A 43 -0.05 2.49 -14.62
CA ARG A 43 1.17 1.68 -14.50
C ARG A 43 2.30 2.63 -14.05
N PRO A 44 3.04 2.28 -12.99
CA PRO A 44 4.18 3.10 -12.56
C PRO A 44 5.11 3.35 -13.76
N HIS A 45 5.61 4.57 -13.87
CA HIS A 45 6.56 4.93 -14.90
C HIS A 45 7.77 3.96 -14.90
N PRO A 46 8.35 3.68 -16.09
CA PRO A 46 9.51 2.81 -16.21
C PRO A 46 10.67 3.32 -15.35
N ILE A 47 11.51 2.37 -14.92
CA ILE A 47 12.74 2.69 -14.19
C ILE A 47 13.81 3.07 -15.20
N GLN A 48 14.53 4.16 -14.93
CA GLN A 48 15.58 4.70 -15.77
C GLN A 48 16.77 5.13 -14.89
N THR A 49 17.97 5.12 -15.45
CA THR A 49 19.19 5.60 -14.79
C THR A 49 19.61 6.90 -15.45
N CYS A 50 19.90 7.93 -14.65
CA CYS A 50 20.34 9.22 -15.17
C CYS A 50 21.80 9.17 -15.61
N ASP A 51 22.10 9.56 -16.85
CA ASP A 51 23.48 9.58 -17.38
C ASP A 51 24.38 10.62 -16.69
N THR A 52 23.81 11.67 -16.09
CA THR A 52 24.57 12.76 -15.47
C THR A 52 24.96 12.49 -14.02
N CYS A 53 24.10 11.83 -13.25
CA CYS A 53 24.31 11.61 -11.81
C CYS A 53 24.22 10.15 -11.36
N ASP A 54 24.02 9.22 -12.29
CA ASP A 54 23.97 7.77 -12.10
C ASP A 54 22.91 7.31 -11.08
N LYS A 55 21.87 8.12 -10.86
CA LYS A 55 20.76 7.78 -9.97
C LYS A 55 19.63 7.13 -10.73
N THR A 56 19.05 6.11 -10.12
CA THR A 56 17.85 5.42 -10.61
C THR A 56 16.58 6.17 -10.20
N PHE A 57 15.70 6.44 -11.16
CA PHE A 57 14.41 7.10 -10.95
C PHE A 57 13.32 6.53 -11.87
N ARG A 58 12.08 7.02 -11.70
CA ARG A 58 10.95 6.69 -12.57
C ARG A 58 10.49 7.93 -13.31
N ALA A 59 10.41 7.86 -14.62
CA ALA A 59 9.89 8.95 -15.45
C ALA A 59 9.19 8.42 -16.71
N PRO A 60 8.24 9.17 -17.27
CA PRO A 60 7.47 8.72 -18.43
C PRO A 60 8.32 8.50 -19.67
N ARG A 61 9.40 9.27 -19.87
CA ARG A 61 10.29 9.15 -21.03
C ARG A 61 11.78 9.16 -20.63
N PRO A 62 12.66 8.53 -21.41
CA PRO A 62 14.10 8.43 -21.11
C PRO A 62 14.85 9.76 -21.14
N ASP A 63 14.30 10.77 -21.81
CA ASP A 63 14.85 12.11 -21.94
C ASP A 63 14.40 13.09 -20.82
N ASP A 64 13.57 12.63 -19.87
CA ASP A 64 13.16 13.48 -18.75
C ASP A 64 14.32 13.72 -17.77
N ASP A 65 14.57 14.99 -17.43
CA ASP A 65 15.58 15.37 -16.45
C ASP A 65 15.30 14.74 -15.08
N CYS A 66 16.32 14.12 -14.49
CA CYS A 66 16.13 13.47 -13.19
C CYS A 66 15.90 14.53 -12.08
N PRO A 67 15.07 14.23 -11.06
CA PRO A 67 14.71 15.20 -10.02
C PRO A 67 15.90 15.82 -9.29
N TRP A 68 16.99 15.06 -9.14
CA TRP A 68 18.21 15.56 -8.48
C TRP A 68 19.00 16.54 -9.35
N CYS A 69 19.09 16.30 -10.67
CA CYS A 69 19.74 17.22 -11.59
C CYS A 69 18.94 18.52 -11.73
N VAL A 70 17.60 18.43 -11.80
CA VAL A 70 16.72 19.61 -11.78
C VAL A 70 16.91 20.42 -10.50
N ALA A 71 16.91 19.76 -9.33
CA ALA A 71 17.12 20.44 -8.05
C ALA A 71 18.51 21.10 -7.95
N ARG A 72 19.55 20.49 -8.52
CA ARG A 72 20.90 21.07 -8.56
C ARG A 72 21.02 22.26 -9.51
N ALA A 73 20.28 22.26 -10.62
CA ALA A 73 20.26 23.36 -11.57
C ALA A 73 19.45 24.57 -11.06
N ALA A 74 18.51 24.34 -10.15
CA ALA A 74 17.70 25.38 -9.52
C ALA A 74 18.37 26.05 -8.29
N ALA A 75 19.56 25.58 -7.90
CA ALA A 75 20.35 26.07 -6.76
C ALA A 75 21.55 26.90 -7.24
#